data_AF-A0A6A6Q9I4-F1
#
_entry.id   AF-A0A6A6Q9I4-F1
#
_cell.length_a   1.000
_cell.length_b   1.000
_cell.length_c   1.000
_cell.angle_alpha   90.00
_cell.angle_beta   90.00
_cell.angle_gamma   90.00
#
_symmetry.space_group_name_H-M   'P 1'
#
loop_
_entity.id
_entity.type
_entity.pdbx_description
1 polymer ?
#
loop_
_entity_poly.entity_id
_entity_poly.type
_entity_poly.pdbx_seq_one_letter_code
_entity_poly.pdbx_strand_id
1 'polypeptide(L)' 'RPYITRKPGERYDINCLRPRFAKVPHTIVWGCFAGNKKGPLIIWNKKAHSNINTKSFLEHVYPTLRTF' A
#
# COMPACT_ATOMS: atom_id res chain seq x y z
N ARG A 1 15.15 -15.90 -13.49
CA ARG A 1 14.17 -15.03 -14.19
C ARG A 1 14.98 -14.04 -15.03
N PRO A 2 14.81 -13.96 -16.36
CA PRO A 2 15.58 -13.00 -17.17
C PRO A 2 15.04 -11.58 -16.94
N TYR A 3 15.94 -10.64 -16.66
CA TYR A 3 15.63 -9.22 -16.60
C TYR A 3 15.86 -8.65 -18.00
N ILE A 4 14.82 -8.09 -18.62
CA ILE A 4 14.95 -7.36 -19.88
C ILE A 4 15.33 -5.94 -19.50
N THR A 5 16.60 -5.59 -19.67
CA THR A 5 17.12 -4.23 -19.49
C THR A 5 17.27 -3.54 -20.83
N ARG A 6 17.19 -2.21 -20.84
CA ARG A 6 17.31 -1.38 -22.05
C ARG A 6 18.31 -0.26 -21.81
N LYS A 7 19.05 0.17 -22.83
CA LYS A 7 19.90 1.35 -22.74
C LYS A 7 19.07 2.64 -22.80
N PRO A 8 19.56 3.75 -22.22
CA PRO A 8 18.94 5.06 -22.41
C PRO A 8 18.86 5.42 -23.90
N GLY A 9 17.68 5.80 -24.39
CA GLY A 9 17.47 6.26 -25.77
C GLY A 9 16.98 5.20 -26.78
N GLU A 10 17.02 3.91 -26.46
CA GLU A 10 16.47 2.87 -27.34
C GLU A 10 14.93 2.96 -27.42
N ARG A 11 14.36 2.69 -28.61
CA ARG A 11 12.90 2.62 -28.79
C ARG A 11 12.31 1.44 -28.01
N TYR A 12 11.05 1.56 -27.61
CA TYR A 12 10.34 0.45 -26.98
C TYR A 12 9.96 -0.60 -28.05
N ASP A 13 10.40 -1.84 -27.87
CA ASP A 13 9.86 -2.98 -28.61
C ASP A 13 8.55 -3.43 -27.95
N ILE A 14 7.47 -3.36 -28.71
CA ILE A 14 6.11 -3.71 -28.25
C ILE A 14 6.04 -5.19 -27.83
N ASN A 15 6.82 -6.06 -28.47
CA ASN A 15 6.88 -7.49 -28.13
C ASN A 15 7.53 -7.75 -26.77
N CYS A 16 8.31 -6.78 -26.27
CA CYS A 16 8.98 -6.84 -24.97
C CYS A 16 8.18 -6.12 -23.87
N LEU A 17 7.00 -5.57 -24.16
CA LEU A 17 6.15 -4.92 -23.17
C LEU A 17 5.31 -5.97 -22.42
N ARG A 18 5.44 -5.99 -21.10
CA ARG A 18 4.54 -6.78 -20.25
C ARG A 18 3.31 -5.96 -19.90
N PRO A 19 2.08 -6.45 -20.17
CA PRO A 19 0.88 -5.75 -19.74
C PRO A 19 0.90 -5.59 -18.22
N ARG A 20 0.82 -4.35 -17.75
CA ARG A 20 0.59 -4.05 -16.35
C ARG A 20 -0.92 -4.05 -16.14
N PHE A 21 -1.44 -5.07 -15.47
CA PHE A 21 -2.84 -5.05 -15.04
C PHE A 21 -3.09 -3.77 -14.24
N ALA A 22 -4.13 -3.04 -14.61
CA ALA A 22 -4.54 -1.85 -13.87
C ALA A 22 -4.74 -2.22 -12.40
N LYS A 23 -4.26 -1.37 -11.49
CA LYS A 23 -4.50 -1.58 -10.06
C LYS A 23 -6.00 -1.45 -9.82
N VAL A 24 -6.66 -2.57 -9.59
CA VAL A 24 -8.04 -2.59 -9.08
C VAL A 24 -8.10 -1.77 -7.79
N PRO A 25 -9.17 -0.98 -7.58
CA PRO A 25 -9.36 -0.29 -6.32
C PRO A 25 -9.37 -1.32 -5.20
N HIS A 26 -8.46 -1.15 -4.24
CA HIS A 26 -8.31 -2.02 -3.09
C HIS A 26 -8.47 -1.17 -1.83
N THR A 27 -9.30 -1.65 -0.91
CA THR A 27 -9.44 -1.07 0.42
C THR A 27 -8.44 -1.73 1.33
N ILE A 28 -7.65 -0.94 2.04
CA ILE A 28 -6.77 -1.45 3.09
C ILE A 28 -7.47 -1.18 4.42
N VAL A 29 -7.47 -2.15 5.32
CA VAL A 29 -8.05 -2.02 6.66
C VAL A 29 -6.98 -2.43 7.67
N TRP A 30 -6.83 -1.63 8.73
CA TRP A 30 -5.99 -1.95 9.87
C TRP A 30 -6.88 -2.12 11.09
N GLY A 31 -6.57 -3.07 11.97
CA GLY A 31 -7.24 -3.19 13.26
C GLY A 31 -6.43 -3.99 14.26
N CYS A 32 -6.80 -3.88 15.54
CA CYS A 32 -6.18 -4.64 16.61
C CYS A 32 -7.21 -5.22 17.58
N PHE A 33 -6.76 -6.11 18.46
CA PHE A 33 -7.55 -6.70 19.54
C PHE A 33 -6.63 -7.11 20.69
N ALA A 34 -7.19 -7.22 21.90
CA ALA A 34 -6.47 -7.70 23.08
C ALA A 34 -7.38 -8.62 23.89
N GLY A 35 -7.01 -9.89 24.01
CA GLY A 35 -7.86 -10.92 24.62
C GLY A 35 -9.24 -10.99 23.94
N ASN A 36 -10.29 -10.79 24.73
CA ASN A 36 -11.69 -10.78 24.26
C ASN A 36 -12.20 -9.38 23.85
N LYS A 37 -11.35 -8.34 23.89
CA LYS A 37 -11.74 -6.96 23.55
C LYS A 37 -11.29 -6.62 22.13
N LYS A 38 -12.24 -6.23 21.27
CA LYS A 38 -11.93 -5.66 19.95
C LYS A 38 -11.35 -4.27 20.13
N GLY A 39 -10.25 -4.00 19.44
CA GLY A 39 -9.65 -2.68 19.35
C GLY A 39 -10.14 -1.88 18.15
N PRO A 40 -9.54 -0.71 17.90
CA PRO A 40 -9.91 0.15 16.79
C PRO A 40 -9.82 -0.55 15.43
N LEU A 41 -10.74 -0.19 14.53
CA LEU A 41 -10.72 -0.58 13.12
C LEU A 41 -10.59 0.69 12.27
N ILE A 42 -9.53 0.77 11.48
CA ILE A 42 -9.19 1.91 10.64
C ILE A 42 -9.29 1.48 9.18
N ILE A 43 -10.17 2.13 8.44
CA ILE A 43 -10.22 2.01 6.97
C ILE A 43 -9.18 2.97 6.40
N TRP A 44 -8.16 2.43 5.74
CA TRP A 44 -7.05 3.21 5.20
C TRP A 44 -7.41 3.81 3.84
N ASN A 45 -7.59 5.12 3.82
CA ASN A 45 -7.83 5.86 2.59
C ASN A 45 -6.51 6.35 1.99
N LYS A 46 -6.05 5.71 0.91
CA LYS A 46 -4.80 6.12 0.22
C LYS A 46 -4.79 7.57 -0.28
N LYS A 47 -5.96 8.14 -0.61
CA LYS A 47 -6.04 9.54 -1.05
C LYS A 47 -5.81 10.52 0.09
N ALA A 48 -6.27 10.18 1.29
CA ALA A 48 -6.12 11.02 2.47
C ALA A 48 -4.81 10.76 3.24
N HIS A 49 -4.41 9.48 3.36
CA HIS A 49 -3.35 9.05 4.28
C HIS A 49 -2.05 8.61 3.57
N SER A 50 -1.98 8.73 2.25
CA SER A 50 -0.85 8.27 1.42
C SER A 50 -0.57 6.75 1.52
N ASN A 51 0.62 6.30 1.11
CA ASN A 51 1.03 4.91 1.24
C ASN A 51 1.34 4.58 2.71
N ILE A 52 1.02 3.35 3.13
CA ILE A 52 1.40 2.84 4.46
C ILE A 52 2.93 2.77 4.53
N ASN A 53 3.46 3.47 5.52
CA ASN A 53 4.87 3.50 5.90
C ASN A 53 4.96 3.87 7.39
N THR A 54 6.17 3.90 7.94
CA THR A 54 6.39 4.20 9.36
C THR A 54 5.78 5.55 9.77
N LYS A 55 5.95 6.60 8.96
CA LYS A 55 5.44 7.94 9.25
C LYS A 55 3.91 7.96 9.31
N SER A 56 3.26 7.52 8.23
CA SER A 56 1.79 7.51 8.14
C SER A 56 1.15 6.61 9.21
N PHE A 57 1.80 5.50 9.58
CA PHE A 57 1.36 4.64 10.67
C PHE A 57 1.38 5.38 12.02
N LEU A 58 2.48 6.08 12.33
CA LEU A 58 2.61 6.86 13.55
C LEU A 58 1.61 8.03 13.62
N GLU A 59 1.23 8.59 12.48
CA GLU A 59 0.27 9.69 12.40
C GLU A 59 -1.19 9.23 12.50
N HIS A 60 -1.53 8.07 11.93
CA HIS A 60 -2.94 7.68 11.74
C HIS A 60 -3.38 6.48 12.58
N VAL A 61 -2.46 5.56 12.88
CA VAL A 61 -2.78 4.34 13.65
C VAL A 61 -2.39 4.51 15.11
N TYR A 62 -1.15 4.93 15.36
CA TYR A 62 -0.62 5.02 16.72
C TYR A 62 -1.44 5.88 17.69
N PRO A 63 -2.05 7.01 17.29
CA PRO A 63 -2.90 7.79 18.20
C PRO A 63 -4.13 7.01 18.67
N THR A 64 -4.73 6.18 17.81
CA THR A 64 -5.90 5.36 18.18
C THR A 64 -5.54 4.20 19.10
N LEU A 65 -4.29 3.71 19.02
CA LEU A 65 -3.77 2.66 19.88
C LEU A 65 -3.54 3.16 21.31
N ARG A 66 -3.09 4.41 21.49
CA ARG A 66 -2.84 4.97 22.83
C ARG A 66 -4.10 5.09 23.69
N THR A 67 -5.26 5.12 23.05
CA THR A 67 -6.56 5.27 23.71
C THR A 67 -7.29 3.94 23.93
N PHE A 68 -6.70 2.81 23.52
CA PHE A 68 -7.34 1.48 23.55
C PHE A 68 -6.92 0.65 24.76
#